data_AF-A0AAN9LRY6-F1
#
_entry.id   AF-A0AAN9LRY6-F1
#
_cell.length_a   1.000
_cell.length_b   1.000
_cell.length_c   1.000
_cell.angle_alpha   90.00
_cell.angle_beta   90.00
_cell.angle_gamma   90.00
#
_symmetry.space_group_name_H-M   'P 1'
#
loop_
_entity.id
_entity.type
_entity.pdbx_description
1 polymer ?
#
loop_
_entity_poly.entity_id
_entity_poly.type
_entity_poly.pdbx_seq_one_letter_code
_entity_poly.pdbx_strand_id
1 'polypeptide(L)'
;MASGFVKLGKLSRGGGAFRFGQWNRQYSKLSYRAASESEKMEEEEVPTSGISRPLSEILKELNKKVPDSLVRTRLEKDGFPIRYIPWHLVNRILNLHAPEWSGEVRNITYSADAKSVSVVYRVTLYGTDAEIFRESTGTASVDDTSYGDPVQKAEAMAFRRACARFGLGLHLYHEDSS
;
A
#
# COMPACT_ATOMS: atom_id res chain seq x y z
N MET A 1 -0.65 -68.33 8.89
CA MET A 1 0.78 -68.32 9.26
C MET A 1 1.05 -67.08 10.11
N ALA A 2 1.78 -67.27 11.22
CA ALA A 2 2.52 -66.35 12.13
C ALA A 2 2.30 -64.81 11.99
N SER A 3 1.96 -64.04 13.04
CA SER A 3 2.66 -63.75 14.33
C SER A 3 3.77 -62.68 14.24
N GLY A 4 3.76 -61.74 15.21
CA GLY A 4 4.89 -60.89 15.68
C GLY A 4 5.16 -59.64 14.83
N PHE A 5 5.06 -58.39 15.29
CA PHE A 5 5.51 -57.69 16.51
C PHE A 5 7.05 -57.73 16.77
N VAL A 6 7.67 -56.55 16.59
CA VAL A 6 8.73 -55.88 17.39
C VAL A 6 10.19 -55.77 16.89
N LYS A 7 10.57 -54.48 16.69
CA LYS A 7 11.82 -53.71 16.93
C LYS A 7 13.20 -54.26 16.54
N LEU A 8 14.00 -53.35 15.95
CA LEU A 8 15.07 -52.55 16.57
C LEU A 8 15.43 -51.45 15.52
N GLY A 9 15.64 -50.16 15.78
CA GLY A 9 16.23 -49.48 16.93
C GLY A 9 17.72 -49.20 16.67
N LYS A 10 18.10 -47.96 16.29
CA LYS A 10 19.04 -47.07 17.04
C LYS A 10 19.57 -45.86 16.23
N LEU A 11 19.38 -44.67 16.84
CA LEU A 11 20.28 -43.49 17.03
C LEU A 11 20.90 -42.75 15.80
N SER A 12 21.14 -41.43 15.77
CA SER A 12 20.87 -40.28 16.68
C SER A 12 21.38 -38.97 16.02
N ARG A 13 20.83 -37.83 16.49
CA ARG A 13 21.38 -36.45 16.63
C ARG A 13 20.89 -35.34 15.69
N GLY A 14 20.22 -34.37 16.34
CA GLY A 14 20.13 -32.94 15.98
C GLY A 14 18.73 -32.51 15.52
N GLY A 15 17.98 -31.62 16.17
CA GLY A 15 18.16 -30.79 17.36
C GLY A 15 16.92 -29.89 17.53
N GLY A 16 16.62 -29.50 18.77
CA GLY A 16 15.87 -28.27 19.10
C GLY A 16 14.34 -28.27 18.93
N ALA A 17 13.62 -28.77 19.94
CA ALA A 17 12.22 -28.42 20.16
C ALA A 17 12.11 -27.10 20.94
N PHE A 18 11.45 -26.08 20.39
CA PHE A 18 11.04 -24.90 21.17
C PHE A 18 9.53 -24.92 21.41
N ARG A 19 9.20 -24.97 22.71
CA ARG A 19 7.86 -25.11 23.27
C ARG A 19 7.17 -23.74 23.35
N PHE A 20 6.05 -23.61 22.64
CA PHE A 20 5.17 -22.44 22.55
C PHE A 20 4.42 -22.05 23.86
N GLY A 21 4.74 -22.67 25.00
CA GLY A 21 3.93 -22.60 26.23
C GLY A 21 4.41 -21.64 27.33
N GLN A 22 5.57 -21.00 27.18
CA GLN A 22 6.14 -20.12 28.22
C GLN A 22 6.02 -18.62 27.94
N TRP A 23 5.55 -18.23 26.75
CA TRP A 23 5.52 -16.82 26.34
C TRP A 23 4.37 -16.00 26.97
N ASN A 24 3.27 -16.65 27.38
CA ASN A 24 2.09 -15.94 27.90
C ASN A 24 2.09 -15.66 29.42
N ARG A 25 3.09 -16.12 30.17
CA ARG A 25 3.12 -15.95 31.64
C ARG A 25 4.05 -14.82 32.12
N GLN A 26 4.95 -14.36 31.26
CA GLN A 26 5.88 -13.26 31.56
C GLN A 26 5.23 -11.89 31.33
N TYR A 27 4.39 -11.76 30.28
CA TYR A 27 3.69 -10.52 29.95
C TYR A 27 2.70 -10.07 31.03
N SER A 28 1.99 -11.01 31.66
CA SER A 28 1.00 -10.68 32.69
C SER A 28 1.60 -10.20 34.01
N LYS A 29 2.87 -10.51 34.31
CA LYS A 29 3.52 -10.01 35.53
C LYS A 29 4.21 -8.65 35.33
N LEU A 30 4.63 -8.33 34.11
CA LEU A 30 5.15 -7.00 33.76
C LEU A 30 4.04 -5.95 33.68
N SER A 31 2.84 -6.34 33.22
CA SER A 31 1.69 -5.43 33.12
C SER A 31 1.15 -4.95 34.47
N TYR A 32 1.17 -5.80 35.50
CA TYR A 32 0.69 -5.42 36.84
C TYR A 32 1.66 -4.53 37.62
N ARG A 33 2.96 -4.58 37.32
CA ARG A 33 3.98 -3.75 37.99
C ARG A 33 4.12 -2.35 37.37
N ALA A 34 3.89 -2.23 36.05
CA ALA A 34 3.87 -0.94 35.38
C ALA A 34 2.61 -0.11 35.72
N ALA A 35 1.49 -0.78 36.04
CA ALA A 35 0.23 -0.11 36.38
C ALA A 35 0.23 0.58 37.77
N SER A 36 1.21 0.30 38.64
CA SER A 36 1.27 0.89 39.98
C SER A 36 2.24 2.07 40.11
N GLU A 37 2.92 2.47 39.03
CA GLU A 37 3.96 3.52 39.07
C GLU A 37 3.63 4.74 38.22
N SER A 38 2.43 4.81 37.65
CA SER A 38 1.93 5.92 36.83
C SER A 38 0.93 6.82 37.57
N GLU A 39 1.18 7.11 38.84
CA GLU A 39 0.55 8.25 39.51
C GLU A 39 1.61 9.33 39.67
N LYS A 40 1.39 10.48 39.01
CA LYS A 40 2.21 11.70 38.92
C LYS A 40 3.14 11.78 37.71
N MET A 41 2.57 12.12 36.56
CA MET A 41 3.27 12.96 35.59
C MET A 41 2.34 14.09 35.18
N GLU A 42 2.87 15.30 35.34
CA GLU A 42 2.27 16.58 35.02
C GLU A 42 1.87 16.63 33.54
N GLU A 43 0.78 17.34 33.23
CA GLU A 43 0.29 17.59 31.87
C GLU A 43 1.32 18.46 31.12
N GLU A 44 2.40 17.87 30.65
CA GLU A 44 3.13 18.40 29.51
C GLU A 44 2.25 18.15 28.27
N GLU A 45 1.62 19.20 27.78
CA GLU A 45 1.01 19.21 26.45
C GLU A 45 2.08 18.85 25.42
N VAL A 46 2.17 17.55 25.10
CA VAL A 46 2.88 17.09 23.91
C VAL A 46 2.22 17.84 22.76
N PRO A 47 2.93 18.69 22.01
CA PRO A 47 2.34 19.30 20.85
C PRO A 47 2.07 18.17 19.88
N THR A 48 0.83 17.70 19.86
CA THR A 48 0.27 16.98 18.72
C THR A 48 0.16 18.04 17.64
N SER A 49 1.29 18.43 17.05
CA SER A 49 1.28 18.97 15.71
C SER A 49 0.62 17.87 14.90
N GLY A 50 -0.69 18.01 14.70
CA GLY A 50 -1.54 16.95 14.21
C GLY A 50 -0.87 16.32 13.00
N ILE A 51 -0.78 14.99 12.99
CA ILE A 51 -0.28 14.23 11.84
C ILE A 51 -1.00 14.68 10.54
N SER A 52 -2.21 15.20 10.72
CA SER A 52 -3.10 15.78 9.72
C SER A 52 -2.81 17.27 9.46
N ARG A 53 -2.80 17.65 8.19
CA ARG A 53 -2.69 19.05 7.70
C ARG A 53 -4.01 19.47 7.07
N PRO A 54 -4.28 20.78 6.92
CA PRO A 54 -5.41 21.25 6.11
C PRO A 54 -5.33 20.67 4.70
N LEU A 55 -6.47 20.32 4.13
CA LEU A 55 -6.55 19.67 2.83
C LEU A 55 -5.93 20.53 1.71
N SER A 56 -6.04 21.85 1.84
CA SER A 56 -5.41 22.81 0.93
C SER A 56 -3.88 22.69 0.89
N GLU A 57 -3.23 22.43 2.02
CA GLU A 57 -1.77 22.22 2.08
C GLU A 57 -1.38 20.89 1.46
N ILE A 58 -2.13 19.82 1.74
CA ILE A 58 -1.92 18.50 1.14
C ILE A 58 -1.98 18.63 -0.40
N LEU A 59 -3.03 19.24 -0.92
CA LEU A 59 -3.20 19.42 -2.36
C LEU A 59 -2.11 20.31 -2.95
N LYS A 60 -1.66 21.35 -2.24
CA LYS A 60 -0.54 22.19 -2.69
C LYS A 60 0.76 21.39 -2.83
N GLU A 61 1.05 20.50 -1.88
CA GLU A 61 2.23 19.63 -1.95
C GLU A 61 2.11 18.59 -3.07
N LEU A 62 0.94 17.94 -3.21
CA LEU A 62 0.71 16.94 -4.26
C LEU A 62 0.75 17.52 -5.69
N ASN A 63 0.42 18.80 -5.87
CA ASN A 63 0.50 19.50 -7.16
C ASN A 63 1.94 19.87 -7.58
N LYS A 64 2.94 19.74 -6.69
CA LYS A 64 4.33 20.01 -7.07
C LYS A 64 4.81 19.03 -8.13
N LYS A 65 5.70 19.50 -9.02
CA LYS A 65 6.33 18.65 -10.02
C LYS A 65 7.13 17.54 -9.31
N VAL A 66 6.90 16.31 -9.73
CA VAL A 66 7.64 15.15 -9.22
C VAL A 66 9.04 15.16 -9.85
N PRO A 67 10.11 14.98 -9.07
CA PRO A 67 11.47 14.92 -9.61
C PRO A 67 11.62 13.85 -10.70
N ASP A 68 12.35 14.16 -11.77
CA ASP A 68 12.54 13.25 -12.90
C ASP A 68 13.22 11.93 -12.49
N SER A 69 13.96 11.90 -11.38
CA SER A 69 14.56 10.69 -10.80
C SER A 69 13.54 9.65 -10.34
N LEU A 70 12.29 10.05 -10.06
CA LEU A 70 11.18 9.17 -9.68
C LEU A 70 10.32 8.78 -10.88
N VAL A 71 10.53 9.41 -12.04
CA VAL A 71 9.80 9.13 -13.28
C VAL A 71 10.50 8.01 -14.03
N ARG A 72 9.72 7.15 -14.67
CA ARG A 72 10.19 6.06 -15.53
C ARG A 72 9.57 6.22 -16.91
N THR A 73 10.23 5.68 -17.91
CA THR A 73 9.76 5.69 -19.29
C THR A 73 9.57 4.25 -19.74
N ARG A 74 8.44 3.96 -20.36
CA ARG A 74 8.14 2.67 -21.01
C ARG A 74 7.75 2.93 -22.45
N LEU A 75 8.18 2.04 -23.36
CA LEU A 75 7.71 2.05 -24.74
C LEU A 75 6.38 1.31 -24.82
N GLU A 76 5.38 1.96 -25.42
CA GLU A 76 4.13 1.29 -25.79
C GLU A 76 4.32 0.44 -27.05
N LYS A 77 3.33 -0.40 -27.38
CA LYS A 77 3.37 -1.30 -28.55
C LYS A 77 3.60 -0.53 -29.86
N ASP A 78 3.14 0.71 -29.92
CA ASP A 78 3.25 1.60 -31.08
C ASP A 78 4.58 2.38 -31.12
N GLY A 79 5.50 2.10 -30.18
CA GLY A 79 6.83 2.71 -30.13
C GLY A 79 6.89 4.08 -29.43
N PHE A 80 5.75 4.64 -29.03
CA PHE A 80 5.72 5.91 -28.30
C PHE A 80 6.21 5.75 -26.85
N PRO A 81 7.15 6.60 -26.39
CA PRO A 81 7.62 6.59 -25.02
C PRO A 81 6.60 7.26 -24.09
N ILE A 82 6.11 6.50 -23.11
CA ILE A 82 5.22 6.99 -22.06
C ILE A 82 6.02 7.17 -20.77
N ARG A 83 5.98 8.39 -20.24
CA ARG A 83 6.50 8.72 -18.91
C ARG A 83 5.45 8.43 -17.85
N TYR A 84 5.86 7.81 -16.74
CA TYR A 84 4.98 7.49 -15.63
C TYR A 84 5.73 7.42 -14.30
N ILE A 85 4.99 7.52 -13.20
CA ILE A 85 5.50 7.27 -11.85
C ILE A 85 5.10 5.84 -11.45
N PRO A 86 6.03 4.94 -11.09
CA PRO A 86 5.68 3.63 -10.52
C PRO A 86 4.71 3.74 -9.33
N TRP A 87 3.76 2.80 -9.22
CA TRP A 87 2.67 2.89 -8.22
C TRP A 87 3.19 2.96 -6.78
N HIS A 88 4.26 2.24 -6.45
CA HIS A 88 4.84 2.23 -5.10
C HIS A 88 5.48 3.58 -4.73
N LEU A 89 5.97 4.34 -5.72
CA LEU A 89 6.46 5.70 -5.48
C LEU A 89 5.30 6.68 -5.25
N VAL A 90 4.19 6.52 -5.98
CA VAL A 90 2.96 7.28 -5.72
C VAL A 90 2.47 7.03 -4.29
N ASN A 91 2.45 5.77 -3.85
CA ASN A 91 2.11 5.39 -2.47
C ASN A 91 3.03 6.06 -1.43
N ARG A 92 4.35 6.05 -1.67
CA ARG A 92 5.33 6.72 -0.79
C ARG A 92 5.13 8.24 -0.72
N ILE A 93 4.78 8.89 -1.84
CA ILE A 93 4.49 10.33 -1.87
C ILE A 93 3.21 10.65 -1.09
N LEU A 94 2.17 9.82 -1.22
CA LEU A 94 0.96 9.97 -0.40
C LEU A 94 1.27 9.80 1.09
N ASN A 95 2.02 8.77 1.49
CA ASN A 95 2.40 8.58 2.90
C ASN A 95 3.19 9.76 3.47
N LEU A 96 3.95 10.48 2.63
CA LEU A 96 4.72 11.65 3.04
C LEU A 96 3.85 12.89 3.26
N HIS A 97 2.86 13.12 2.39
CA HIS A 97 2.08 14.37 2.39
C HIS A 97 0.69 14.24 2.98
N ALA A 98 0.13 13.04 3.00
CA ALA A 98 -1.21 12.72 3.47
C ALA A 98 -1.20 11.34 4.16
N PRO A 99 -0.49 11.16 5.29
CA PRO A 99 -0.28 9.85 5.92
C PRO A 99 -1.56 9.08 6.27
N GLU A 100 -2.69 9.77 6.38
CA GLU A 100 -4.00 9.18 6.71
C GLU A 100 -4.80 8.75 5.47
N TRP A 101 -4.26 8.91 4.24
CA TRP A 101 -4.97 8.57 3.00
C TRP A 101 -5.46 7.11 2.98
N SER A 102 -6.56 6.88 2.29
CA SER A 102 -7.10 5.54 2.07
C SER A 102 -7.35 5.28 0.59
N GLY A 103 -7.25 4.01 0.20
CA GLY A 103 -7.49 3.55 -1.16
C GLY A 103 -8.33 2.29 -1.15
N GLU A 104 -9.31 2.22 -2.05
CA GLU A 104 -10.18 1.06 -2.17
C GLU A 104 -10.56 0.77 -3.61
N VAL A 105 -10.66 -0.52 -3.93
CA VAL A 105 -11.24 -0.99 -5.19
C VAL A 105 -12.76 -0.90 -5.08
N ARG A 106 -13.37 -0.11 -5.96
CA ARG A 106 -14.82 0.12 -5.99
C ARG A 106 -15.54 -0.91 -6.85
N ASN A 107 -14.91 -1.30 -7.96
CA ASN A 107 -15.48 -2.26 -8.90
C ASN A 107 -14.39 -2.94 -9.71
N ILE A 108 -14.62 -4.20 -10.07
CA ILE A 108 -13.82 -4.98 -11.02
C ILE A 108 -14.78 -5.55 -12.06
N THR A 109 -14.55 -5.23 -13.33
CA THR A 109 -15.42 -5.66 -14.43
C THR A 109 -14.58 -6.26 -15.55
N TYR A 110 -14.87 -7.51 -15.89
CA TYR A 110 -14.30 -8.18 -17.07
C TYR A 110 -15.10 -7.79 -18.31
N SER A 111 -14.42 -7.63 -19.45
CA SER A 111 -15.10 -7.43 -20.72
C SER A 111 -15.93 -8.66 -21.11
N ALA A 112 -16.96 -8.46 -21.93
CA ALA A 112 -17.86 -9.54 -22.36
C ALA A 112 -17.14 -10.69 -23.08
N ASP A 113 -16.01 -10.39 -23.72
CA ASP A 113 -15.14 -11.36 -24.40
C ASP A 113 -14.03 -11.94 -23.50
N ALA A 114 -14.01 -11.59 -22.21
CA ALA A 114 -13.00 -11.97 -21.22
C ALA A 114 -11.54 -11.63 -21.57
N LYS A 115 -11.30 -10.74 -22.54
CA LYS A 115 -9.94 -10.36 -22.97
C LYS A 115 -9.32 -9.23 -22.16
N SER A 116 -10.14 -8.50 -21.39
CA SER A 116 -9.67 -7.38 -20.58
C SER A 116 -10.42 -7.31 -19.26
N VAL A 117 -9.77 -6.68 -18.28
CA VAL A 117 -10.35 -6.35 -16.99
C VAL A 117 -10.20 -4.86 -16.74
N SER A 118 -11.27 -4.24 -16.27
CA SER A 118 -11.31 -2.84 -15.86
C SER A 118 -11.55 -2.75 -14.36
N VAL A 119 -10.76 -1.93 -13.68
CA VAL A 119 -10.83 -1.71 -12.23
C VAL A 119 -11.14 -0.24 -11.99
N VAL A 120 -12.15 0.03 -11.17
CA VAL A 120 -12.44 1.37 -10.63
C VAL A 120 -11.83 1.46 -9.24
N TYR A 121 -10.98 2.45 -9.02
CA TYR A 121 -10.28 2.67 -7.75
C TYR A 121 -10.58 4.06 -7.21
N ARG A 122 -10.86 4.13 -5.90
CA ARG A 122 -11.07 5.38 -5.16
C ARG A 122 -9.87 5.66 -4.29
N VAL A 123 -9.38 6.90 -4.33
CA VAL A 123 -8.42 7.42 -3.35
C VAL A 123 -9.10 8.52 -2.57
N THR A 124 -9.01 8.45 -1.25
CA THR A 124 -9.54 9.44 -0.32
C THR A 124 -8.40 10.09 0.45
N LEU A 125 -8.42 11.41 0.52
CA LEU A 125 -7.52 12.22 1.34
C LEU A 125 -8.31 12.81 2.51
N TYR A 126 -7.70 12.77 3.68
CA TYR A 126 -8.25 13.34 4.90
C TYR A 126 -7.38 14.53 5.28
N GLY A 127 -7.98 15.71 5.34
CA GLY A 127 -7.41 16.88 5.99
C GLY A 127 -8.13 17.16 7.31
N THR A 128 -7.56 18.05 8.11
CA THR A 128 -8.18 18.49 9.38
C THR A 128 -9.51 19.19 9.18
N ASP A 129 -9.72 19.78 8.00
CA ASP A 129 -10.87 20.62 7.63
C ASP A 129 -11.89 19.91 6.73
N ALA A 130 -11.46 18.95 5.90
CA ALA A 130 -12.33 18.23 4.98
C ALA A 130 -11.76 16.88 4.53
N GLU A 131 -12.67 15.99 4.10
CA GLU A 131 -12.37 14.77 3.37
C GLU A 131 -12.74 14.96 1.90
N ILE A 132 -11.89 14.51 0.98
CA ILE A 132 -12.22 14.44 -0.45
C ILE A 132 -11.77 13.11 -1.06
N PHE A 133 -12.53 12.64 -2.04
CA PHE A 133 -12.16 11.45 -2.80
C PHE A 133 -12.19 11.70 -4.31
N ARG A 134 -11.37 10.94 -5.04
CA ARG A 134 -11.36 10.91 -6.50
C ARG A 134 -11.28 9.46 -6.96
N GLU A 135 -12.05 9.15 -7.99
CA GLU A 135 -12.11 7.81 -8.56
C GLU A 135 -11.50 7.79 -9.96
N SER A 136 -10.84 6.71 -10.34
CA SER A 136 -10.38 6.48 -11.71
C SER A 136 -10.56 5.04 -12.13
N THR A 137 -10.38 4.82 -13.43
CA THR A 137 -10.42 3.50 -14.05
C THR A 137 -9.07 3.18 -14.69
N GLY A 138 -8.65 1.93 -14.52
CA GLY A 138 -7.56 1.32 -15.24
C GLY A 138 -8.07 0.06 -15.94
N THR A 139 -7.54 -0.21 -17.12
CA THR A 139 -7.92 -1.38 -17.93
C THR A 139 -6.66 -2.11 -18.36
N ALA A 140 -6.63 -3.42 -18.17
CA ALA A 140 -5.54 -4.28 -18.58
C ALA A 140 -6.08 -5.44 -19.42
N SER A 141 -5.28 -5.88 -20.39
CA SER A 141 -5.57 -7.11 -21.12
C SER A 141 -5.23 -8.32 -20.24
N VAL A 142 -6.06 -9.37 -20.31
CA VAL A 142 -5.85 -10.63 -19.60
C VAL A 142 -4.65 -11.39 -20.15
N ASP A 143 -4.33 -11.21 -21.44
CA ASP A 143 -3.21 -11.85 -22.12
C ASP A 143 -1.87 -11.16 -21.84
N ASP A 144 -1.86 -10.01 -21.14
CA ASP A 144 -0.66 -9.26 -20.87
C ASP A 144 0.09 -9.81 -19.65
N THR A 145 0.99 -10.76 -19.89
CA THR A 145 1.78 -11.45 -18.85
C THR A 145 3.01 -10.67 -18.38
N SER A 146 3.15 -9.38 -18.74
CA SER A 146 4.38 -8.63 -18.48
C SER A 146 4.65 -8.35 -17.01
N TYR A 147 3.62 -8.11 -16.19
CA TYR A 147 3.79 -7.74 -14.79
C TYR A 147 2.52 -7.93 -13.96
N GLY A 148 2.58 -8.86 -13.00
CA GLY A 148 1.47 -9.17 -12.09
C GLY A 148 0.28 -9.79 -12.79
N ASP A 149 -0.82 -9.96 -12.05
CA ASP A 149 -2.08 -10.34 -12.66
C ASP A 149 -2.78 -9.12 -13.32
N PRO A 150 -3.70 -9.34 -14.27
CA PRO A 150 -4.38 -8.26 -14.97
C PRO A 150 -5.15 -7.31 -14.05
N VAL A 151 -5.68 -7.79 -12.92
CA VAL A 151 -6.40 -6.96 -11.94
C VAL A 151 -5.41 -6.04 -11.22
N GLN A 152 -4.29 -6.56 -10.73
CA GLN A 152 -3.22 -5.75 -10.10
C GLN A 152 -2.71 -4.66 -11.05
N LYS A 153 -2.57 -4.98 -12.34
CA LYS A 153 -2.15 -4.01 -13.34
C LYS A 153 -3.18 -2.91 -13.55
N ALA A 154 -4.45 -3.30 -13.72
CA ALA A 154 -5.56 -2.37 -13.88
C ALA A 154 -5.74 -1.50 -12.62
N GLU A 155 -5.62 -2.08 -11.43
CA GLU A 155 -5.65 -1.38 -10.15
C GLU A 155 -4.53 -0.34 -10.04
N ALA A 156 -3.28 -0.74 -10.34
CA ALA A 156 -2.15 0.18 -10.30
C ALA A 156 -2.31 1.34 -11.30
N MET A 157 -2.93 1.11 -12.46
CA MET A 157 -3.27 2.17 -13.41
C MET A 157 -4.35 3.10 -12.85
N ALA A 158 -5.43 2.54 -12.32
CA ALA A 158 -6.54 3.29 -11.73
C ALA A 158 -6.06 4.15 -10.55
N PHE A 159 -5.28 3.57 -9.64
CA PHE A 159 -4.69 4.25 -8.49
C PHE A 159 -3.89 5.49 -8.89
N ARG A 160 -2.93 5.34 -9.81
CA ARG A 160 -2.11 6.48 -10.28
C ARG A 160 -2.94 7.58 -10.92
N ARG A 161 -3.95 7.21 -11.71
CA ARG A 161 -4.85 8.17 -12.35
C ARG A 161 -5.79 8.86 -11.34
N ALA A 162 -6.19 8.17 -10.28
CA ALA A 162 -6.95 8.77 -9.18
C ALA A 162 -6.08 9.81 -8.45
N CYS A 163 -4.82 9.47 -8.16
CA CYS A 163 -3.85 10.41 -7.58
C CYS A 163 -3.59 11.63 -8.48
N ALA A 164 -3.52 11.45 -9.80
CA ALA A 164 -3.35 12.55 -10.74
C ALA A 164 -4.51 13.57 -10.68
N ARG A 165 -5.73 13.15 -10.33
CA ARG A 165 -6.86 14.07 -10.10
C ARG A 165 -6.72 14.94 -8.85
N PHE A 166 -5.79 14.62 -7.96
CA PHE A 166 -5.37 15.49 -6.86
C PHE A 166 -4.16 16.37 -7.22
N GLY A 167 -3.60 16.22 -8.43
CA GLY A 167 -2.41 16.94 -8.89
C GLY A 167 -1.14 16.08 -8.95
N LEU A 168 -1.11 14.94 -8.25
CA LEU A 168 0.09 14.12 -8.14
C LEU A 168 0.47 13.48 -9.48
N GLY A 169 1.57 13.95 -10.08
CA GLY A 169 2.04 13.48 -11.38
C GLY A 169 1.20 13.99 -12.55
N LEU A 170 0.31 14.97 -12.33
CA LEU A 170 -0.54 15.53 -13.37
C LEU A 170 0.27 16.16 -14.51
N HIS A 171 1.42 16.77 -14.19
CA HIS A 171 2.33 17.36 -15.19
C HIS A 171 2.86 16.37 -16.24
N LEU A 172 2.75 15.05 -16.03
CA LEU A 172 3.15 14.03 -17.00
C LEU A 172 2.12 13.83 -18.13
N TYR A 173 0.91 14.38 -17.98
CA TYR A 173 -0.15 14.32 -18.98
C TYR A 173 -0.20 15.56 -19.88
N HIS A 174 0.51 16.62 -19.51
CA HIS A 174 0.67 17.74 -20.42
C HIS A 174 1.66 17.31 -21.48
N GLU A 175 1.27 17.41 -22.76
CA GLU A 175 2.26 17.51 -23.82
C GLU A 175 3.14 18.69 -23.45
N ASP A 176 4.47 18.49 -23.45
CA ASP A 176 5.39 19.60 -23.20
C ASP A 176 4.91 20.74 -24.11
N SER A 177 4.41 21.82 -23.53
CA SER A 177 4.39 23.10 -24.22
C SER A 177 5.85 23.55 -24.28
N SER A 178 6.62 22.81 -25.09
CA SER A 178 7.99 23.06 -25.47
C SER A 178 8.05 24.30 -26.34
#